data_AF-A0A958R6Z7-F1
#
_entry.id   AF-A0A958R6Z7-F1
#
_cell.length_a   1.000
_cell.length_b   1.000
_cell.length_c   1.000
_cell.angle_alpha   90.00
_cell.angle_beta   90.00
_cell.angle_gamma   90.00
#
_symmetry.space_group_name_H-M   'P 1'
#
loop_
_entity.id
_entity.type
_entity.pdbx_description
1 polymer ?
#
loop_
_entity_poly.entity_id
_entity_poly.type
_entity_poly.pdbx_seq_one_letter_code
_entity_poly.pdbx_strand_id
1 'polypeptide(L)' 'TGFMLDGKLHGDWVMFDSEGKKIATGQYVNGTKTGKWFFWKNDVLREVDFTDNRIVNVKNWSQGEVVSVNQ' A
#
# COMPACT_ATOMS: atom_id res chain seq x y z
N THR A 1 -11.78 -2.94 -7.94
CA THR A 1 -11.93 -4.00 -6.92
C THR A 1 -10.88 -5.07 -7.19
N GLY A 2 -10.12 -5.47 -6.18
CA GLY A 2 -9.17 -6.60 -6.32
C GLY A 2 -9.91 -7.91 -6.52
N PHE A 3 -9.39 -8.77 -7.39
CA PHE A 3 -9.91 -10.10 -7.67
C PHE A 3 -8.77 -11.12 -7.74
N MET A 4 -9.10 -12.40 -7.61
CA MET A 4 -8.14 -13.48 -7.78
C MET A 4 -8.21 -13.98 -9.22
N LEU A 5 -7.10 -13.87 -9.96
CA LEU A 5 -6.95 -14.35 -11.32
C LEU A 5 -5.95 -15.52 -11.31
N ASP A 6 -6.36 -16.71 -11.75
CA ASP A 6 -5.51 -17.92 -11.79
C ASP A 6 -4.84 -18.26 -10.46
N GLY A 7 -5.55 -18.05 -9.34
CA GLY A 7 -5.02 -18.25 -7.99
C GLY A 7 -4.03 -17.15 -7.53
N LYS A 8 -3.90 -16.06 -8.28
CA LYS A 8 -3.03 -14.93 -7.97
C LYS A 8 -3.83 -13.65 -7.73
N LEU A 9 -3.34 -12.80 -6.83
CA LEU A 9 -3.97 -11.51 -6.54
C LEU A 9 -3.82 -10.56 -7.73
N HIS A 10 -4.90 -9.90 -8.13
CA HIS A 10 -4.91 -8.90 -9.19
C HIS A 10 -5.80 -7.69 -8.80
N GLY A 11 -5.45 -6.48 -9.22
CA GLY A 11 -6.20 -5.25 -8.95
C GLY A 11 -5.85 -4.59 -7.61
N ASP A 12 -6.74 -3.72 -7.12
CA ASP A 12 -6.53 -2.97 -5.87
C ASP A 12 -6.86 -3.82 -4.64
N TRP A 13 -5.94 -3.86 -3.68
CA TRP A 13 -6.03 -4.65 -2.46
C TRP A 13 -5.95 -3.78 -1.22
N VAL A 14 -6.67 -4.23 -0.20
CA VAL A 14 -6.64 -3.66 1.15
C VAL A 14 -6.36 -4.80 2.11
N MET A 15 -5.33 -4.65 2.94
CA MET A 15 -5.00 -5.60 3.99
C MET A 15 -5.45 -5.02 5.32
N PHE A 16 -6.13 -5.86 6.09
CA PHE A 16 -6.58 -5.59 7.45
C PHE A 16 -5.80 -6.48 8.42
N ASP A 17 -5.55 -6.00 9.63
CA ASP A 17 -5.03 -6.84 10.70
C ASP A 17 -6.11 -7.76 11.30
N SER A 18 -5.73 -8.53 12.33
CA SER A 18 -6.65 -9.40 13.07
C SER A 18 -7.77 -8.66 13.80
N GLU A 19 -7.60 -7.36 14.04
CA GLU A 19 -8.59 -6.49 14.68
C GLU A 19 -9.49 -5.78 13.64
N GLY A 20 -9.24 -5.99 12.34
CA GLY A 20 -9.97 -5.34 11.26
C GLY A 20 -9.48 -3.93 10.91
N LYS A 21 -8.34 -3.48 11.47
CA LYS A 21 -7.76 -2.18 11.13
C LYS A 21 -6.99 -2.27 9.83
N LYS A 22 -7.16 -1.29 8.95
CA LYS A 22 -6.41 -1.19 7.69
C LYS A 22 -4.92 -1.01 7.99
N ILE A 23 -4.10 -1.97 7.57
CA ILE A 23 -2.65 -1.95 7.74
C ILE A 23 -1.90 -1.73 6.43
N ALA A 24 -2.52 -2.02 5.29
CA ALA A 24 -1.92 -1.73 4.00
C ALA A 24 -2.92 -1.66 2.85
N THR A 25 -2.52 -1.03 1.75
CA THR A 25 -3.25 -1.01 0.49
C THR A 25 -2.28 -0.81 -0.66
N GLY A 26 -2.66 -1.28 -1.83
CA GLY A 26 -1.87 -1.13 -3.03
C GLY A 26 -2.44 -1.98 -4.15
N GLN A 27 -1.68 -2.15 -5.21
CA GLN A 27 -2.10 -2.93 -6.36
C GLN A 27 -1.28 -4.20 -6.50
N TYR A 28 -1.96 -5.30 -6.79
CA TYR A 28 -1.33 -6.53 -7.26
C TYR A 28 -1.56 -6.69 -8.76
N VAL A 29 -0.54 -7.13 -9.48
CA VAL A 29 -0.65 -7.58 -10.87
C VAL A 29 0.00 -8.96 -10.96
N ASN A 30 -0.79 -9.96 -11.37
CA ASN A 30 -0.37 -11.36 -11.48
C ASN A 30 0.32 -11.88 -10.20
N GLY A 31 -0.18 -11.51 -9.03
CA GLY A 31 0.34 -11.91 -7.73
C GLY A 31 1.58 -11.14 -7.27
N THR A 32 2.06 -10.18 -8.06
CA THR A 32 3.21 -9.33 -7.70
C THR A 32 2.74 -7.94 -7.26
N LYS A 33 3.39 -7.38 -6.24
CA LYS A 33 3.13 -6.00 -5.82
C LYS A 33 3.62 -5.06 -6.90
N THR A 34 2.75 -4.17 -7.36
CA THR A 34 3.09 -3.13 -8.32
C THR A 34 2.45 -1.80 -7.95
N GLY A 35 3.04 -0.71 -8.43
CA GLY A 35 2.65 0.66 -8.14
C GLY A 35 2.86 1.04 -6.67
N LYS A 36 2.09 2.03 -6.22
CA LYS A 36 2.22 2.60 -4.89
C LYS A 36 1.50 1.75 -3.85
N TRP A 37 2.26 1.33 -2.85
CA TRP A 37 1.80 0.61 -1.68
C TRP A 37 1.89 1.48 -0.46
N PHE A 38 0.80 1.59 0.29
CA PHE A 38 0.75 2.35 1.52
C PHE A 38 0.62 1.37 2.69
N PHE A 39 1.47 1.52 3.69
CA PHE A 39 1.48 0.72 4.91
C PHE A 39 1.25 1.65 6.11
N TRP A 40 0.27 1.31 6.94
CA TRP A 40 -0.03 2.03 8.18
C TRP A 40 0.50 1.20 9.33
N LYS A 41 1.42 1.78 10.12
CA LYS A 41 1.90 1.18 11.36
C LYS A 41 1.88 2.22 12.46
N ASN A 42 1.05 1.99 13.47
CA ASN A 42 0.73 2.95 14.53
C ASN A 42 0.23 4.27 13.92
N ASP A 43 1.11 5.28 13.80
CA ASP A 43 0.82 6.61 13.22
C ASP A 43 1.74 6.99 12.06
N VAL A 44 2.55 6.04 11.58
CA VAL A 44 3.43 6.24 10.43
C VAL A 44 2.79 5.63 9.19
N LEU A 45 2.66 6.45 8.15
CA LEU A 45 2.27 6.00 6.83
C LEU A 45 3.53 5.83 5.99
N ARG A 46 3.82 4.62 5.53
CA ARG A 46 4.91 4.35 4.61
C ARG A 46 4.35 4.12 3.22
N GLU A 47 4.69 4.98 2.28
CA GLU A 47 4.48 4.78 0.85
C GLU A 47 5.71 4.08 0.27
N VAL A 48 5.50 2.97 -0.41
CA VAL A 48 6.52 2.17 -1.09
C VAL A 48 6.09 2.02 -2.54
N ASP A 49 6.92 2.47 -3.47
CA ASP A 49 6.71 2.23 -4.89
C ASP A 49 7.30 0.87 -5.26
N PHE A 50 6.46 -0.04 -5.72
CA PHE A 50 6.87 -1.35 -6.20
C PHE A 50 6.80 -1.42 -7.72
N THR A 51 7.85 -1.96 -8.34
CA THR A 51 7.85 -2.35 -9.76
C THR A 51 8.38 -3.77 -9.85
N ASP A 52 7.59 -4.70 -10.38
CA ASP A 52 7.93 -6.12 -10.45
C ASP A 52 8.41 -6.71 -9.12
N ASN A 53 7.69 -6.40 -8.03
CA ASN A 53 8.03 -6.81 -6.67
C ASN A 53 9.36 -6.24 -6.12
N ARG A 54 9.99 -5.29 -6.83
CA ARG A 54 11.17 -4.55 -6.38
C ARG A 54 10.76 -3.19 -5.83
N ILE A 55 11.39 -2.80 -4.73
CA ILE A 55 11.19 -1.48 -4.12
C ILE A 55 11.98 -0.46 -4.96
N VAL A 56 11.28 0.47 -5.58
CA VAL A 56 11.86 1.57 -6.36
C VAL A 56 12.06 2.79 -5.47
N ASN A 57 11.05 3.12 -4.66
CA ASN A 57 11.08 4.29 -3.78
C ASN A 57 10.39 3.99 -2.45
N VAL A 58 10.85 4.62 -1.38
CA VAL A 58 10.21 4.55 -0.06
C VAL A 58 10.09 5.95 0.50
N LYS A 59 8.87 6.37 0.81
CA LYS A 59 8.56 7.62 1.47
C LYS A 59 7.86 7.32 2.79
N ASN A 60 8.41 7.83 3.89
CA ASN A 60 7.75 7.77 5.18
C ASN A 60 7.05 9.11 5.40
N TRP A 61 5.78 9.05 5.74
CA TRP A 61 4.94 10.18 6.08
C TRP A 61 4.68 10.10 7.58
N SER A 62 5.20 11.08 8.32
CA SER A 62 4.89 11.26 9.74
C SER A 62 3.85 12.36 9.88
N GLN A 63 2.92 12.25 10.83
CA GLN A 63 1.87 13.26 11.04
C GLN A 63 2.40 14.69 11.27
N GLY A 64 3.71 14.89 11.52
CA GLY A 64 4.34 16.21 11.62
C GLY A 64 4.60 16.91 10.28
N GLU A 65 4.53 16.22 9.14
CA GLU A 65 4.79 16.77 7.80
C GLU A 65 3.53 16.88 6.92
N VAL A 66 2.38 16.39 7.41
CA VAL A 66 1.10 16.37 6.66
C VAL A 66 0.26 17.65 6.88
N VAL A 67 0.81 18.65 7.58
CA VAL A 67 0.20 20.00 7.68
C VAL A 67 0.78 20.90 6.60
N SER A 68 0.39 20.68 5.34
CA SER A 68 0.35 21.71 4.28
C SER A 68 0.03 21.06 2.91
N VAL A 69 -1.18 20.56 2.73
CA VAL A 69 -1.81 20.60 1.39
C VAL A 69 -3.30 20.81 1.60
N ASN A 70 -3.68 22.08 1.50
CA ASN A 70 -5.00 22.62 1.15
C ASN A 70 -4.84 24.13 1.24
N GLN A 71 -4.37 24.76 0.16
CA GLN A 71 -4.52 26.19 -0.09
C GLN A 71 -5.57 26.36 -1.18
#